data_AF-A0A9N8JF40-F1
#
_entry.id   AF-A0A9N8JF40-F1
#
_cell.length_a   1.000
_cell.length_b   1.000
_cell.length_c   1.000
_cell.angle_alpha   90.00
_cell.angle_beta   90.00
_cell.angle_gamma   90.00
#
_symmetry.space_group_name_H-M   'P 1'
#
loop_
_entity.id
_entity.type
_entity.pdbx_description
1 polymer ?
#
loop_
_entity_poly.entity_id
_entity_poly.type
_entity_poly.pdbx_seq_one_letter_code
_entity_poly.pdbx_strand_id
1 'polypeptide(L)' 'MITDDQLYQLAIFLGSVSMLLIVLYHFLEVNAEDDGKTPLSAERKADTVPAMHIATETPWSALCGQVSVESY' A
#
# COMPACT_ATOMS: atom_id res chain seq x y z
N MET A 1 -31.31 18.44 15.73
CA MET A 1 -31.10 17.90 14.37
C MET A 1 -29.92 18.67 13.81
N ILE A 2 -28.79 18.01 13.62
CA ILE A 2 -27.62 18.64 12.99
C ILE A 2 -28.00 19.00 11.56
N THR A 3 -27.78 20.25 11.16
CA THR A 3 -28.15 20.76 9.83
C THR A 3 -27.05 20.41 8.84
N ASP A 4 -27.38 20.13 7.58
CA ASP A 4 -26.42 19.72 6.55
C ASP A 4 -25.24 20.69 6.40
N ASP A 5 -25.47 21.98 6.65
CA ASP A 5 -24.44 23.02 6.68
C ASP A 5 -23.34 22.75 7.73
N GLN A 6 -23.72 22.24 8.90
CA GLN A 6 -22.78 21.89 9.96
C GLN A 6 -21.95 20.65 9.59
N LEU A 7 -22.54 19.69 8.86
CA LEU A 7 -21.79 18.55 8.32
C LEU A 7 -20.80 18.99 7.23
N TYR A 8 -21.21 19.91 6.38
CA TYR A 8 -20.36 20.46 5.31
C TYR A 8 -19.16 21.23 5.89
N GLN A 9 -19.40 22.09 6.88
CA GLN A 9 -18.34 22.81 7.58
C GLN A 9 -17.40 21.85 8.33
N LEU A 10 -17.94 20.82 8.98
CA LEU A 10 -17.14 19.80 9.65
C LEU A 10 -16.27 19.02 8.65
N ALA A 11 -16.79 18.69 7.48
CA ALA A 11 -16.04 17.96 6.45
C ALA A 11 -14.85 18.78 5.92
N ILE A 12 -15.03 20.08 5.68
CA ILE A 12 -13.94 20.96 5.24
C ILE A 12 -12.91 21.15 6.37
N PHE A 13 -13.37 21.33 7.60
CA PHE A 13 -12.49 21.44 8.75
C PHE A 13 -11.64 20.18 8.92
N LEU A 14 -12.28 19.01 8.96
CA LEU A 14 -11.59 17.73 9.09
C LEU A 14 -10.66 17.44 7.91
N GLY A 15 -11.05 17.79 6.69
CA GLY A 15 -10.25 17.61 5.48
C GLY A 15 -8.98 18.48 5.47
N SER A 16 -9.08 19.73 5.93
CA SER A 16 -7.89 20.60 6.04
C SER A 16 -6.97 20.17 7.19
N VAL A 17 -7.55 19.74 8.32
CA VAL A 17 -6.79 19.18 9.45
C VAL A 17 -6.07 17.89 9.05
N SER A 18 -6.70 17.02 8.25
CA SER A 18 -6.07 15.77 7.79
C SER A 18 -4.87 16.02 6.89
N MET A 19 -4.96 17.00 5.98
CA MET A 19 -3.82 17.39 5.13
C MET A 19 -2.65 17.91 5.97
N LEU A 20 -2.92 18.68 7.03
CA LEU A 20 -1.88 19.13 7.96
C LEU A 20 -1.28 17.97 8.78
N LEU A 21 -2.10 17.03 9.26
CA LEU A 21 -1.63 15.88 10.04
C LEU A 21 -0.75 14.92 9.21
N ILE A 22 -1.06 14.72 7.93
CA ILE A 22 -0.26 13.88 7.03
C ILE A 22 1.13 14.49 6.81
N VAL A 23 1.20 15.80 6.55
CA VAL A 23 2.50 16.50 6.38
C VAL A 23 3.28 16.55 7.69
N LEU A 24 2.61 16.79 8.83
CA LEU A 24 3.24 16.77 10.14
C LEU A 24 3.83 15.39 10.47
N TYR A 25 3.11 14.31 10.19
CA TYR A 25 3.63 12.95 10.35
C TYR A 25 4.89 12.74 9.51
N HIS A 26 4.85 13.12 8.23
CA HIS A 26 6.00 12.99 7.35
C HIS A 26 7.19 13.83 7.82
N PHE A 27 6.94 15.03 8.34
CA PHE A 27 7.96 15.89 8.91
C PHE A 27 8.58 15.26 10.17
N LEU A 28 7.77 14.72 11.08
CA LEU A 28 8.27 14.06 12.29
C LEU A 28 9.03 12.76 11.97
N GLU A 29 8.56 11.97 11.00
CA GLU A 29 9.22 10.73 10.56
C GLU A 29 10.59 11.01 9.94
N VAL A 30 10.73 12.10 9.18
CA VAL A 30 12.02 12.48 8.56
C VAL A 30 13.00 13.12 9.54
N ASN A 31 12.50 13.87 10.53
CA ASN A 31 13.35 14.58 11.49
C ASN A 31 13.59 13.81 12.81
N ALA A 32 12.89 12.70 13.04
CA ALA A 32 13.19 11.83 14.17
C ALA A 32 14.55 11.16 13.92
N GLU A 33 15.50 11.42 14.83
CA GLU A 33 16.74 10.65 14.87
C GLU A 33 16.38 9.17 15.11
N ASP A 34 16.99 8.30 14.29
CA ASP A 34 16.53 6.95 13.98
C ASP A 34 16.55 5.99 15.19
N ASP A 35 15.52 6.07 16.03
CA ASP A 35 15.23 5.02 17.02
C ASP A 35 14.44 3.87 16.36
N GLY A 36 14.94 3.34 15.25
CA GLY A 36 14.59 2.04 14.68
C GLY A 36 13.12 1.81 14.33
N LYS A 37 12.34 2.87 14.02
CA LYS A 37 10.95 2.69 13.58
C LYS A 37 10.92 2.37 12.10
N THR A 38 10.67 1.10 11.80
CA THR A 38 10.18 0.69 10.48
C THR A 38 8.95 1.52 10.13
N PRO A 39 8.87 2.10 8.91
CA PRO A 39 7.73 2.92 8.54
C PRO A 39 6.47 2.06 8.65
N LEU A 40 5.45 2.52 9.39
CA LEU A 40 4.17 1.80 9.58
C LEU A 40 3.47 1.50 8.23
N SER A 41 3.82 2.27 7.19
CA SER A 41 3.40 2.02 5.81
C SER A 41 4.05 0.80 5.15
N ALA A 42 5.16 0.27 5.68
CA ALA A 42 5.80 -0.96 5.20
C ALA A 42 5.17 -2.21 5.83
N GLU A 43 4.85 -2.20 7.13
CA GLU A 43 4.18 -3.32 7.79
C GLU A 43 2.77 -3.56 7.22
N ARG A 44 2.01 -2.49 6.95
CA ARG A 44 0.67 -2.61 6.36
C ARG A 44 0.65 -3.15 4.92
N LYS A 45 1.78 -3.14 4.20
CA LYS A 45 1.89 -3.71 2.84
C LYS A 45 1.91 -5.25 2.88
N ALA A 46 2.24 -5.84 4.03
CA ALA A 46 2.28 -7.29 4.22
C ALA A 46 0.89 -7.89 4.46
N ASP A 47 -0.02 -7.16 5.12
CA ASP A 47 -1.31 -7.72 5.57
C ASP A 47 -2.42 -7.75 4.51
N THR A 48 -2.22 -7.10 3.36
CA THR A 48 -3.20 -7.09 2.24
C THR A 48 -2.82 -7.96 1.04
N VAL A 49 -1.75 -8.75 1.12
CA VAL A 49 -1.48 -9.78 0.11
C VAL A 49 -2.14 -11.08 0.59
N PRO A 50 -3.34 -11.46 0.10
CA PRO A 50 -3.78 -12.83 0.28
C PRO A 50 -2.70 -13.71 -0.33
N ALA A 51 -2.23 -14.71 0.41
CA ALA A 51 -1.38 -15.77 -0.10
C ALA A 51 -2.13 -16.51 -1.21
N MET A 52 -2.15 -15.93 -2.41
CA MET A 52 -2.47 -16.61 -3.64
C MET A 52 -1.41 -17.69 -3.72
N HIS A 53 -1.84 -18.92 -3.46
CA HIS A 53 -1.13 -20.14 -3.82
C HIS A 53 -0.84 -20.05 -5.32
N ILE A 54 0.29 -19.43 -5.66
CA ILE A 54 0.88 -19.51 -6.97
C ILE A 54 1.37 -20.94 -7.08
N ALA A 55 0.54 -21.73 -7.76
CA ALA A 55 0.94 -22.99 -8.34
C ALA A 55 2.24 -22.73 -9.10
N THR A 56 3.31 -23.34 -8.60
CA THR A 56 4.64 -23.49 -9.21
C THR A 56 4.63 -23.27 -10.72
N GLU A 57 4.87 -22.02 -11.16
CA GLU A 57 5.24 -21.78 -12.56
C GLU A 57 6.59 -22.46 -12.78
N THR A 58 6.58 -23.41 -13.70
CA THR A 58 7.79 -23.96 -14.27
C THR A 58 8.66 -22.82 -14.81
N PRO A 59 9.98 -22.85 -14.59
CA PRO A 59 10.86 -21.80 -15.10
C PRO A 59 10.78 -21.75 -16.63
N TRP A 60 10.78 -20.54 -17.19
CA TRP A 60 10.65 -20.26 -18.64
C TRP A 60 11.66 -21.03 -19.52
N SER A 61 12.79 -21.44 -18.93
CA SER A 61 13.78 -22.31 -19.59
C SER A 61 13.29 -23.73 -19.91
N ALA A 62 12.26 -24.23 -19.21
CA ALA A 62 11.71 -25.57 -19.42
C ALA A 62 10.65 -25.61 -20.54
N LEU A 63 9.91 -24.51 -20.78
CA LEU A 63 8.89 -24.45 -21.83
C LEU A 63 9.48 -24.33 -23.24
N CYS A 64 10.60 -23.62 -23.40
CA CYS A 64 11.24 -23.43 -24.71
C CYS A 64 11.79 -24.71 -25.34
N GLY A 65 12.03 -25.77 -24.56
CA GLY A 65 12.53 -27.06 -25.08
C GLY A 65 11.44 -27.99 -25.62
N GLN A 66 10.18 -27.79 -25.22
CA GLN A 66 9.11 -28.77 -25.47
C GLN A 66 8.24 -28.43 -26.70
N VAL A 67 8.23 -27.17 -27.13
CA VAL A 67 7.42 -26.74 -28.29
C VAL A 67 8.02 -27.15 -29.65
N SER A 68 9.32 -27.51 -29.71
CA SER A 68 9.96 -27.78 -31.00
C SER A 68 9.82 -29.23 -31.51
N VAL A 69 9.22 -30.15 -30.74
CA VAL A 69 9.16 -31.58 -31.12
C VAL A 69 7.74 -32.06 -31.46
N GLU A 70 6.70 -31.26 -31.19
CA GLU A 70 5.30 -31.64 -31.45
C GLU A 70 4.75 -31.01 -32.74
N SER A 71 5.59 -30.88 -33.76
CA SER A 71 5.20 -30.47 -35.11
C SER A 71 6.13 -31.09 -36.16
N TYR A 72 6.25 -32.42 -36.15
CA TYR A 72 6.53 -33.21 -37.35
C TYR A 72 6.02 -34.64 -37.18
#